data_AF-A0A7H8JT75-F1
#
_entry.id   AF-A0A7H8JT75-F1
#
_cell.length_a   1.000
_cell.length_b   1.000
_cell.length_c   1.000
_cell.angle_alpha   90.00
_cell.angle_beta   90.00
_cell.angle_gamma   90.00
#
_symmetry.space_group_name_H-M   'P 1'
#
loop_
_entity.id
_entity.type
_entity.pdbx_description
1 polymer ?
#
loop_
_entity_poly.entity_id
_entity_poly.type
_entity_poly.pdbx_seq_one_letter_code
_entity_poly.pdbx_strand_id
1 'polypeptide(L)'
;MYQVTIEHPAIEEQQFDCKDDVELRTLVFGVHRAQNQEINDYPQTIAAVDAARSQADNGGEGVLKAHAVTITVEPGDPCAFQCEGHPDDDSVLLGGPEFCDGKCRPRRRFNHKALVDLCIALDDAELDATGGCGACGLVAGQMCVDCKRCNCDRHDQCKRPAAEPAQ
;
A
#
# COMPACT_ATOMS: atom_id res chain seq x y z
N MET A 1 1.95 15.19 -12.03
CA MET A 1 1.52 13.81 -11.70
C MET A 1 2.67 13.15 -10.99
N TYR A 2 2.39 12.23 -10.09
CA TYR A 2 3.41 11.48 -9.38
C TYR A 2 3.11 9.99 -9.48
N GLN A 3 4.15 9.22 -9.73
CA GLN A 3 4.14 7.79 -9.48
C GLN A 3 4.68 7.59 -8.07
N VAL A 4 3.97 6.78 -7.29
CA VAL A 4 4.26 6.60 -5.87
C VAL A 4 4.40 5.13 -5.57
N THR A 5 5.57 4.75 -5.07
CA THR A 5 5.88 3.38 -4.68
C THR A 5 5.86 3.28 -3.16
N ILE A 6 5.12 2.30 -2.66
CA ILE A 6 4.99 1.97 -1.24
C ILE A 6 5.76 0.69 -0.98
N GLU A 7 6.80 0.80 -0.15
CA GLU A 7 7.66 -0.31 0.23
C GLU A 7 7.58 -0.57 1.73
N HIS A 8 7.50 -1.85 2.10
CA HIS A 8 7.58 -2.28 3.50
C HIS A 8 8.20 -3.67 3.53
N PRO A 9 9.07 -3.98 4.52
CA PRO A 9 9.89 -5.19 4.52
C PRO A 9 9.10 -6.51 4.51
N ALA A 10 7.82 -6.48 4.87
CA ALA A 10 6.98 -7.66 5.02
C ALA A 10 5.74 -7.70 4.11
N ILE A 11 5.57 -6.74 3.19
CA ILE A 11 4.52 -6.79 2.18
C ILE A 11 5.11 -6.57 0.79
N GLU A 12 4.40 -7.03 -0.24
CA GLU A 12 4.79 -6.75 -1.63
C GLU A 12 4.76 -5.25 -1.92
N GLU A 13 5.69 -4.80 -2.75
CA GLU A 13 5.76 -3.44 -3.24
C GLU A 13 4.46 -3.07 -3.97
N GLN A 14 3.93 -1.88 -3.68
CA GLN A 14 2.71 -1.39 -4.32
C GLN A 14 2.94 -0.03 -4.96
N GLN A 15 2.63 0.06 -6.25
CA GLN A 15 2.75 1.28 -7.03
C GLN A 15 1.36 1.92 -7.25
N PHE A 16 1.30 3.24 -7.12
CA PHE A 16 0.10 4.04 -7.29
C PHE A 16 0.36 5.31 -8.09
N ASP A 17 -0.66 5.79 -8.78
CA ASP A 17 -0.62 7.07 -9.48
C ASP A 17 -1.37 8.15 -8.70
N CYS A 18 -0.74 9.30 -8.51
CA CYS A 18 -1.33 10.50 -7.93
C CYS A 18 -1.38 11.62 -8.98
N LYS A 19 -2.59 12.11 -9.30
CA LYS A 19 -2.74 13.14 -10.33
C LYS A 19 -2.12 14.48 -9.92
N ASP A 20 -2.20 14.80 -8.63
CA ASP A 20 -1.84 16.09 -8.04
C ASP A 20 -1.29 15.90 -6.62
N ASP A 21 -0.93 17.03 -6.01
CA ASP A 21 -0.43 17.11 -4.64
C ASP A 21 -1.48 16.67 -3.61
N VAL A 22 -2.77 16.87 -3.90
CA VAL A 22 -3.87 16.48 -3.00
C VAL A 22 -3.99 14.95 -2.92
N GLU A 23 -3.92 14.26 -4.05
CA GLU A 23 -3.91 12.79 -4.09
C GLU A 23 -2.65 12.21 -3.45
N LEU A 24 -1.49 12.81 -3.70
CA LEU A 24 -0.23 12.41 -3.05
C LEU A 24 -0.32 12.52 -1.53
N ARG A 25 -0.78 13.67 -1.03
CA ARG A 25 -1.03 13.87 0.40
C ARG A 25 -1.98 12.80 0.92
N THR A 26 -3.12 12.61 0.27
CA THR A 26 -4.15 11.63 0.67
C THR A 26 -3.58 10.22 0.79
N LEU A 27 -2.72 9.81 -0.13
CA LEU A 27 -2.01 8.53 -0.07
C LEU A 27 -1.13 8.45 1.18
N VAL A 28 -0.28 9.45 1.43
CA VAL A 28 0.61 9.47 2.59
C VAL A 28 -0.18 9.44 3.91
N PHE A 29 -1.24 10.24 4.03
CA PHE A 29 -2.16 10.19 5.17
C PHE A 29 -2.81 8.80 5.32
N GLY A 30 -3.15 8.16 4.21
CA GLY A 30 -3.66 6.79 4.17
C GLY A 30 -2.66 5.77 4.70
N VAL A 31 -1.39 5.89 4.33
CA VAL A 31 -0.31 5.00 4.81
C VAL A 31 -0.10 5.11 6.32
N HIS A 32 -0.18 6.31 6.90
CA HIS A 32 -0.15 6.46 8.35
C HIS A 32 -1.36 5.79 9.03
N ARG A 33 -2.56 5.97 8.48
CA ARG A 33 -3.79 5.32 8.99
C ARG A 33 -3.72 3.81 8.89
N ALA A 34 -3.14 3.27 7.82
CA ALA A 34 -2.99 1.83 7.63
C ALA A 34 -2.10 1.17 8.68
N GLN A 35 -1.21 1.95 9.30
CA GLN A 35 -0.34 1.51 10.40
C GLN A 35 -0.94 1.83 11.79
N ASN A 36 -2.23 2.22 11.85
CA ASN A 36 -2.90 2.72 13.06
C ASN A 36 -2.15 3.88 13.74
N GLN A 37 -1.43 4.70 12.97
CA GLN A 37 -0.67 5.83 13.50
C GLN A 37 -1.47 7.13 13.38
N GLU A 38 -1.67 7.80 14.51
CA GLU A 38 -2.29 9.12 14.53
C GLU A 38 -1.28 10.18 14.07
N ILE A 39 -1.73 11.05 13.15
CA ILE A 39 -0.91 12.18 12.70
C ILE A 39 -1.14 13.33 13.68
N ASN A 40 -0.22 13.46 14.61
CA ASN A 40 -0.28 14.46 15.68
C ASN A 40 0.18 15.85 15.22
N ASP A 41 0.97 15.93 14.14
CA ASP A 41 1.47 17.19 13.58
C ASP A 41 1.21 17.24 12.06
N TYR A 42 -0.01 17.62 11.69
CA TYR A 42 -0.42 17.79 10.30
C TYR A 42 0.50 18.75 9.51
N PRO A 43 0.85 19.95 10.03
CA PRO A 43 1.79 20.84 9.35
C PRO A 43 3.13 20.18 9.01
N GLN A 44 3.71 19.42 9.94
CA GLN A 44 4.98 18.75 9.70
C GLN A 44 4.85 17.65 8.63
N THR A 45 3.78 16.85 8.67
CA THR A 45 3.53 15.84 7.65
C THR A 45 3.34 16.47 6.27
N ILE A 46 2.58 17.56 6.16
CA ILE A 46 2.40 18.29 4.90
C ILE A 46 3.74 18.81 4.38
N ALA A 47 4.57 19.40 5.26
CA ALA A 47 5.89 19.88 4.88
C ALA A 47 6.81 18.75 4.39
N ALA A 48 6.73 17.56 5.00
CA ALA A 48 7.49 16.39 4.55
C ALA A 48 7.03 15.90 3.16
N VAL A 49 5.72 15.87 2.91
CA VAL A 49 5.17 15.54 1.58
C VAL A 49 5.61 16.56 0.55
N ASP A 50 5.53 17.85 0.87
CA ASP A 50 5.94 18.92 -0.04
C ASP A 50 7.44 18.91 -0.31
N ALA A 51 8.26 18.52 0.67
CA ALA A 51 9.69 18.33 0.51
C ALA A 51 10.00 17.14 -0.42
N ALA A 52 9.37 15.99 -0.23
CA ALA A 52 9.53 14.83 -1.11
C ALA A 52 9.06 15.14 -2.54
N ARG A 53 7.93 15.83 -2.69
CA ARG A 53 7.44 16.31 -3.99
C ARG A 53 8.46 17.22 -4.67
N SER A 54 9.00 18.20 -3.94
CA SER A 54 10.00 19.12 -4.46
C SER A 54 11.30 18.39 -4.86
N GLN A 55 11.71 17.37 -4.11
CA GLN A 55 12.84 16.52 -4.48
C GLN A 55 12.55 15.74 -5.76
N ALA A 56 11.36 15.16 -5.90
CA ALA A 56 10.94 14.49 -7.13
C ALA A 56 10.97 15.45 -8.33
N ASP A 57 10.37 16.64 -8.20
CA ASP A 57 10.29 17.64 -9.27
C ASP A 57 11.67 18.13 -9.74
N ASN A 58 12.64 18.25 -8.83
CA ASN A 58 13.97 18.82 -9.13
C ASN A 58 15.06 17.76 -9.38
N GLY A 59 14.91 16.58 -8.79
CA GLY A 59 15.94 15.53 -8.72
C GLY A 59 15.50 14.19 -9.31
N GLY A 60 14.24 14.06 -9.75
CA GLY A 60 13.68 12.83 -10.32
C GLY A 60 13.12 11.86 -9.30
N GLU A 61 13.47 11.99 -8.02
CA GLU A 61 12.99 11.11 -6.95
C GLU A 61 12.93 11.88 -5.63
N GLY A 62 11.88 11.63 -4.84
CA GLY A 62 11.75 12.09 -3.47
C GLY A 62 11.29 10.97 -2.56
N VAL A 63 11.94 10.81 -1.42
CA VAL A 63 11.65 9.72 -0.48
C VAL A 63 11.19 10.29 0.85
N LEU A 64 10.10 9.74 1.38
CA LEU A 64 9.67 9.99 2.75
C LEU A 64 9.41 8.67 3.47
N LYS A 65 9.61 8.67 4.79
CA LYS A 65 9.30 7.52 5.64
C LYS A 65 8.05 7.81 6.45
N ALA A 66 7.10 6.89 6.36
CA ALA A 66 5.92 6.83 7.21
C ALA A 66 6.06 5.60 8.10
N HIS A 67 6.75 5.75 9.24
CA HIS A 67 7.07 4.67 10.18
C HIS A 67 7.83 3.51 9.51
N ALA A 68 7.22 2.32 9.40
CA ALA A 68 7.84 1.14 8.82
C ALA A 68 7.77 1.12 7.30
N VAL A 69 6.95 2.01 6.71
CA VAL A 69 6.73 2.11 5.27
C VAL A 69 7.61 3.21 4.68
N THR A 70 8.31 2.88 3.60
CA THR A 70 9.03 3.85 2.76
C THR A 70 8.13 4.22 1.58
N ILE A 71 8.01 5.51 1.31
CA ILE A 71 7.22 6.04 0.21
C ILE A 71 8.19 6.77 -0.72
N THR A 72 8.30 6.26 -1.94
CA THR A 72 9.10 6.86 -3.00
C THR A 72 8.18 7.56 -3.97
N VAL A 73 8.50 8.80 -4.31
CA VAL A 73 7.71 9.69 -5.16
C VAL A 73 8.57 10.06 -6.36
N GLU A 74 8.10 9.75 -7.55
CA GLU A 74 8.78 10.07 -8.81
C GLU A 74 7.85 10.93 -9.69
N PRO A 75 8.38 11.84 -10.53
CA PRO A 75 7.59 12.52 -11.53
C PRO A 75 6.89 11.50 -12.43
N GLY A 76 5.57 11.49 -12.39
CA GLY A 76 4.76 10.66 -13.27
C GLY A 76 4.60 11.32 -14.63
N ASP A 77 4.52 10.51 -15.69
CA ASP A 77 4.31 11.01 -17.05
C ASP A 77 2.90 11.62 -17.20
N PRO A 78 2.77 12.93 -17.49
CA PRO A 78 1.49 13.58 -17.73
C PRO A 78 0.83 13.17 -19.06
N CYS A 79 1.50 12.40 -19.92
CA CYS A 79 0.94 11.75 -21.11
C CYS A 79 0.50 10.30 -20.85
N ALA A 80 0.96 9.66 -19.77
CA ALA A 80 0.48 8.35 -19.28
C ALA A 80 -0.95 8.40 -18.69
N PHE A 81 -1.77 9.35 -19.15
CA PHE A 81 -3.22 9.36 -18.93
C PHE A 81 -3.94 8.23 -19.65
N GLN A 82 -3.20 7.34 -20.30
CA GLN A 82 -3.74 6.37 -21.24
C GLN A 82 -3.05 5.07 -20.91
N CYS A 83 -3.84 4.15 -20.36
CA CYS A 83 -3.68 2.75 -20.69
C CYS A 83 -2.29 2.15 -20.41
N GLU A 84 -2.14 1.32 -19.37
CA GLU A 84 -0.95 0.46 -19.22
C GLU A 84 -0.63 -0.46 -20.43
N GLY A 85 -1.41 -0.40 -21.52
CA GLY A 85 -1.32 -1.30 -22.67
C GLY A 85 -0.36 -0.87 -23.80
N HIS A 86 0.16 0.36 -23.82
CA HIS A 86 0.84 0.90 -25.01
C HIS A 86 2.11 1.71 -24.68
N PRO A 87 3.17 1.08 -24.13
CA PRO A 87 4.44 1.76 -23.84
C PRO A 87 5.21 2.24 -25.10
N ASP A 88 4.83 1.80 -26.31
CA ASP A 88 5.56 2.08 -27.56
C ASP A 88 4.69 2.71 -28.67
N ASP A 89 3.45 3.13 -28.39
CA ASP A 89 2.53 3.62 -29.43
C ASP A 89 1.87 4.96 -29.08
N ASP A 90 2.51 6.04 -29.49
CA ASP A 90 2.04 7.43 -29.34
C ASP A 90 0.71 7.71 -30.06
N SER A 91 0.27 6.83 -30.97
CA SER A 91 -0.91 7.06 -31.82
C SER A 91 -2.24 6.60 -31.20
N VAL A 92 -2.17 5.74 -30.17
CA VAL A 92 -3.35 5.23 -29.44
C VAL A 92 -3.79 6.21 -28.34
N LEU A 93 -3.05 7.31 -28.20
CA LEU A 93 -3.14 8.26 -27.12
C LEU A 93 -4.30 9.27 -27.25
N LEU A 94 -5.50 8.93 -27.73
CA LEU A 94 -6.63 9.87 -27.62
C LEU A 94 -7.98 9.17 -27.50
N GLY A 95 -8.16 8.30 -26.49
CA GLY A 95 -9.45 8.06 -25.77
C GLY A 95 -10.75 7.85 -26.56
N GLY A 96 -10.71 7.64 -27.87
CA GLY A 96 -11.84 7.36 -28.73
C GLY A 96 -12.07 5.86 -28.82
N PRO A 97 -13.32 5.39 -28.89
CA PRO A 97 -13.63 3.95 -29.07
C PRO A 97 -13.07 3.38 -30.38
N GLU A 98 -12.55 4.22 -31.28
CA GLU A 98 -12.00 3.87 -32.58
C GLU A 98 -10.50 3.50 -32.53
N PHE A 99 -9.77 3.92 -31.48
CA PHE A 99 -8.31 3.73 -31.36
C PHE A 99 -7.90 2.92 -30.12
N CYS A 100 -8.77 2.78 -29.12
CA CYS A 100 -8.53 1.99 -27.92
C CYS A 100 -8.83 0.50 -28.17
N ASP A 101 -7.81 -0.37 -28.13
CA ASP A 101 -7.95 -1.83 -28.27
C ASP A 101 -8.52 -2.54 -27.02
N GLY A 102 -8.91 -1.76 -26.01
CA GLY A 102 -9.48 -2.25 -24.75
C GLY A 102 -8.48 -2.89 -23.78
N LYS A 103 -7.18 -2.95 -24.11
CA LYS A 103 -6.13 -3.43 -23.18
C LYS A 103 -5.69 -2.37 -22.18
N CYS A 104 -6.14 -1.14 -22.39
CA CYS A 104 -6.05 -0.04 -21.46
C CYS A 104 -6.53 -0.40 -20.05
N ARG A 105 -5.60 -0.49 -19.09
CA ARG A 105 -5.97 -0.62 -17.67
C ARG A 105 -6.12 0.75 -17.03
N PRO A 106 -7.13 0.92 -16.15
CA PRO A 106 -7.27 2.14 -15.37
C PRO A 106 -6.09 2.27 -14.40
N ARG A 107 -5.61 3.51 -14.25
CA ARG A 107 -4.56 3.89 -13.28
C ARG A 107 -4.82 3.30 -11.90
N ARG A 108 -3.77 2.77 -11.26
CA ARG A 108 -3.86 2.23 -9.90
C ARG A 108 -3.87 3.39 -8.92
N ARG A 109 -5.07 3.89 -8.60
CA ARG A 109 -5.24 5.00 -7.65
C ARG A 109 -5.30 4.51 -6.22
N PHE A 110 -4.74 5.31 -5.31
CA PHE A 110 -4.94 5.10 -3.89
C PHE A 110 -6.35 5.56 -3.48
N ASN A 111 -7.27 4.61 -3.36
CA ASN A 111 -8.66 4.83 -2.97
C ASN A 111 -8.98 4.09 -1.66
N HIS A 112 -10.24 4.17 -1.19
CA HIS A 112 -10.65 3.48 0.04
C HIS A 112 -10.36 1.97 0.01
N LYS A 113 -10.53 1.32 -1.15
CA LYS A 113 -10.20 -0.11 -1.27
C LYS A 113 -8.70 -0.34 -1.12
N ALA A 114 -7.86 0.44 -1.80
CA ALA A 114 -6.40 0.35 -1.66
C ALA A 114 -5.94 0.60 -0.22
N LEU A 115 -6.58 1.53 0.49
CA LEU A 115 -6.33 1.77 1.91
C LEU A 115 -6.65 0.53 2.74
N VAL A 116 -7.85 -0.05 2.58
CA VAL A 116 -8.25 -1.26 3.32
C VAL A 116 -7.35 -2.44 3.00
N ASP A 117 -7.02 -2.64 1.72
CA ASP A 117 -6.12 -3.71 1.28
C ASP A 117 -4.72 -3.54 1.91
N LEU A 118 -4.21 -2.30 2.00
CA LEU A 118 -2.95 -1.99 2.68
C LEU A 118 -3.03 -2.22 4.20
N CYS A 119 -4.13 -1.83 4.86
CA CYS A 119 -4.34 -2.11 6.29
C CYS A 119 -4.27 -3.62 6.57
N ILE A 120 -4.99 -4.42 5.77
CA ILE A 120 -5.02 -5.88 5.92
C ILE A 120 -3.62 -6.46 5.70
N ALA A 121 -2.91 -6.02 4.65
CA ALA A 121 -1.57 -6.52 4.35
C ALA A 121 -0.57 -6.23 5.49
N LEU A 122 -0.66 -5.05 6.11
CA LEU A 122 0.20 -4.68 7.23
C LEU A 122 -0.15 -5.43 8.52
N ASP A 123 -1.44 -5.61 8.82
CA ASP A 123 -1.91 -6.41 9.97
C ASP A 123 -1.50 -7.89 9.83
N ASP A 124 -1.68 -8.46 8.64
CA ASP A 124 -1.24 -9.83 8.34
C ASP A 124 0.28 -9.98 8.52
N ALA A 125 1.05 -9.02 8.04
CA ALA A 125 2.50 -9.00 8.19
C ALA A 125 2.95 -8.88 9.67
N GLU A 126 2.25 -8.08 10.48
CA GLU A 126 2.51 -7.96 11.92
C GLU A 126 2.18 -9.27 12.66
N LEU A 127 1.04 -9.88 12.34
CA LEU A 127 0.65 -11.17 12.89
C LEU A 127 1.68 -12.26 12.55
N ASP A 128 2.11 -12.35 11.29
CA ASP A 128 3.12 -13.31 10.88
C ASP A 128 4.47 -13.06 11.58
N ALA A 129 4.87 -11.80 11.74
CA ALA A 129 6.12 -11.43 12.43
C ALA A 129 6.11 -11.78 13.94
N THR A 130 4.94 -11.73 14.58
CA THR A 130 4.77 -12.12 15.99
C THR A 130 4.57 -13.62 16.17
N GLY A 131 4.58 -14.40 15.07
CA GLY A 131 4.38 -15.84 15.07
C GLY A 131 2.92 -16.27 15.14
N GLY A 132 2.00 -15.38 14.75
CA GLY A 132 0.61 -15.65 14.44
C GLY A 132 0.41 -16.10 12.99
N CYS A 133 -0.82 -15.97 12.50
CA CYS A 133 -1.23 -16.35 11.14
C CYS A 133 -2.17 -15.27 10.60
N GLY A 134 -1.63 -14.35 9.80
CA GLY A 134 -2.37 -13.23 9.20
C GLY A 134 -3.62 -13.70 8.44
N ALA A 135 -3.46 -14.73 7.61
CA ALA A 135 -4.54 -15.30 6.79
C ALA A 135 -5.83 -15.71 7.55
N CYS A 136 -5.76 -15.99 8.86
CA CYS A 136 -6.97 -16.20 9.67
C CYS A 136 -7.02 -15.39 10.97
N GLY A 137 -6.17 -14.37 11.11
CA GLY A 137 -6.20 -13.42 12.23
C GLY A 137 -5.84 -14.01 13.60
N LEU A 138 -5.14 -15.15 13.66
CA LEU A 138 -4.78 -15.77 14.95
C LEU A 138 -3.43 -15.27 15.42
N VAL A 139 -3.38 -14.70 16.63
CA VAL A 139 -2.11 -14.36 17.29
C VAL A 139 -1.35 -15.62 17.71
N ALA A 140 -0.05 -15.51 17.95
CA ALA A 140 0.82 -16.65 18.31
C ALA A 140 0.30 -17.49 19.49
N GLY A 141 -0.27 -16.84 20.51
CA GLY A 141 -0.85 -17.51 21.69
C GLY A 141 -2.15 -18.28 21.41
N GLN A 142 -2.77 -18.09 20.25
CA GLN A 142 -3.98 -18.79 19.82
C GLN A 142 -3.68 -19.93 18.83
N MET A 143 -2.44 -20.05 18.36
CA MET A 143 -2.01 -21.16 17.51
C MET A 143 -1.89 -22.46 18.30
N CYS A 144 -1.99 -23.61 17.63
CA CYS A 144 -1.86 -24.90 18.31
C CYS A 144 -0.45 -25.05 18.92
N VAL A 145 -0.37 -25.47 20.18
CA VAL A 145 0.90 -25.60 20.92
C VAL A 145 1.81 -26.65 20.32
N ASP A 146 1.23 -27.74 19.81
CA ASP A 146 1.98 -28.91 19.33
C ASP A 146 2.49 -28.74 17.89
N CYS A 147 1.62 -28.30 16.98
CA CYS A 147 1.94 -28.27 15.55
C CYS A 147 2.14 -26.87 14.97
N LYS A 148 1.87 -25.80 15.76
CA LYS A 148 1.94 -24.40 15.33
C LYS A 148 1.10 -24.08 14.09
N ARG A 149 0.04 -24.87 13.80
CA ARG A 149 -0.88 -24.63 12.68
C ARG A 149 -2.12 -23.85 13.12
N CYS A 150 -2.68 -23.08 12.18
CA CYS A 150 -3.88 -22.25 12.35
C CYS A 150 -5.12 -22.85 11.67
N ASN A 151 -6.25 -22.14 11.72
CA ASN A 151 -7.53 -22.56 11.12
C ASN A 151 -7.46 -22.75 9.58
N CYS A 152 -6.50 -22.09 8.91
CA CYS A 152 -6.31 -22.20 7.46
C CYS A 152 -6.10 -23.65 7.00
N ASP A 153 -5.51 -24.49 7.85
CA ASP A 153 -5.24 -25.90 7.54
C ASP A 153 -6.37 -26.86 7.95
N ARG A 154 -7.55 -26.36 8.33
CA ARG A 154 -8.66 -27.16 8.91
C ARG A 154 -8.20 -28.03 10.10
N HIS A 155 -7.39 -27.46 10.98
CA HIS A 155 -6.84 -28.10 12.18
C HIS A 155 -7.77 -27.94 13.40
N ASP A 156 -9.06 -28.26 13.19
CA ASP A 156 -10.14 -28.05 14.17
C ASP A 156 -10.00 -28.95 15.41
N GLN A 157 -9.23 -30.04 15.28
CA GLN A 157 -9.01 -31.02 16.34
C GLN A 157 -7.74 -30.76 17.18
N CYS A 158 -6.96 -29.74 16.84
CA CYS A 158 -5.73 -29.43 17.57
C CYS A 158 -6.04 -28.72 18.90
N LYS A 159 -5.34 -29.11 19.98
CA LYS A 159 -5.49 -28.45 21.29
C LYS A 159 -4.86 -27.06 21.24
N ARG A 160 -5.72 -26.03 21.33
CA ARG A 160 -5.28 -24.65 21.50
C ARG A 160 -5.16 -24.34 22.99
N PRO A 161 -4.25 -23.43 23.37
CA PRO A 161 -4.28 -22.84 24.70
C PRO A 161 -5.69 -22.28 24.95
N ALA A 162 -6.24 -22.50 26.15
CA ALA A 162 -7.35 -21.67 26.59
C ALA A 162 -6.82 -20.23 26.59
N ALA A 163 -7.40 -19.36 25.76
CA ALA A 163 -6.91 -18.00 25.59
C ALA A 163 -6.65 -17.38 26.97
N GLU A 164 -5.41 -16.92 27.21
CA GLU A 164 -5.19 -16.03 28.34
C GLU A 164 -6.04 -14.78 28.09
N PRO A 165 -6.85 -14.34 29.06
CA PRO A 165 -7.63 -13.12 28.91
C PRO A 165 -6.65 -11.98 28.62
N ALA A 166 -6.97 -11.16 27.61
CA ALA A 166 -6.22 -9.96 27.29
C ALA A 166 -6.03 -9.13 28.57
N GLN A 167 -4.77 -8.91 28.97
CA GLN A 167 -4.41 -8.01 30.05
C GLN A 167 -4.44 -6.56 29.58
#